data_AF-A0A7J9W886-F1
#
_entry.id   AF-A0A7J9W886-F1
#
_cell.length_a   1.000
_cell.length_b   1.000
_cell.length_c   1.000
_cell.angle_alpha   90.00
_cell.angle_beta   90.00
_cell.angle_gamma   90.00
#
_symmetry.space_group_name_H-M   'P 1'
#
loop_
_entity.id
_entity.type
_entity.pdbx_description
1 polymer ?
#
loop_
_entity_poly.entity_id
_entity_poly.type
_entity_poly.pdbx_seq_one_letter_code
_entity_poly.pdbx_strand_id
1 'polypeptide(L)' 'MARKPRKPTRAEMRVIRRREYFRGRLAGAATPRDRIAVAVGYLQAVLAATEEDRADAVATGVAQYLQQLAESTQTEGSK' A
#
# COMPACT_ATOMS: atom_id res chain seq x y z
N MET A 1 12.85 30.39 -5.94
CA MET A 1 11.97 30.12 -7.10
C MET A 1 11.20 28.83 -6.85
N ALA A 2 9.88 28.89 -6.65
CA ALA A 2 9.06 27.69 -6.45
C ALA A 2 8.87 26.96 -7.79
N ARG A 3 9.24 25.67 -7.86
CA ARG A 3 9.01 24.84 -9.06
C ARG A 3 7.50 24.64 -9.22
N LYS A 4 6.93 25.06 -10.36
CA LYS A 4 5.53 24.76 -10.70
C LYS A 4 5.33 23.24 -10.74
N PRO A 5 4.23 22.70 -10.18
CA PRO A 5 3.99 21.26 -10.21
C PRO A 5 3.81 20.80 -11.66
N ARG A 6 4.58 19.80 -12.09
CA ARG A 6 4.41 19.17 -13.41
C ARG A 6 3.15 18.31 -13.42
N LYS A 7 2.47 18.26 -14.57
CA LYS A 7 1.36 17.32 -14.76
C LYS A 7 1.90 15.88 -14.61
N PRO A 8 1.20 15.01 -13.86
CA PRO A 8 1.62 13.63 -13.72
C PRO A 8 1.56 12.91 -15.07
N THR A 9 2.58 12.11 -15.33
CA THR A 9 2.66 11.21 -16.49
C THR A 9 1.57 10.13 -16.42
N ARG A 10 1.32 9.45 -17.55
CA ARG A 10 0.35 8.35 -17.60
C ARG A 10 0.70 7.21 -16.63
N ALA A 11 1.99 6.95 -16.41
CA ALA A 11 2.47 5.98 -15.44
C ALA A 11 2.20 6.43 -14.00
N GLU A 12 2.51 7.68 -13.67
CA GLU A 12 2.21 8.27 -12.36
C GLU A 12 0.70 8.29 -12.07
N MET A 13 -0.13 8.61 -13.06
CA MET A 13 -1.59 8.54 -12.97
C MET A 13 -2.09 7.12 -12.65
N ARG A 14 -1.49 6.08 -13.24
CA ARG A 14 -1.84 4.69 -12.93
C ARG A 14 -1.50 4.33 -11.48
N VAL A 15 -0.34 4.76 -10.99
CA VAL A 15 0.07 4.55 -9.60
C VAL A 15 -0.88 5.27 -8.64
N ILE A 16 -1.23 6.53 -8.92
CA ILE A 16 -2.16 7.32 -8.10
C ILE A 16 -3.52 6.64 -8.02
N ARG A 17 -4.12 6.28 -9.16
CA ARG A 17 -5.44 5.61 -9.20
C ARG A 17 -5.43 4.27 -8.47
N ARG A 18 -4.35 3.49 -8.62
CA ARG A 18 -4.19 2.23 -7.90
C ARG A 18 -4.15 2.46 -6.39
N ARG A 19 -3.36 3.43 -5.94
CA ARG A 19 -3.26 3.77 -4.53
C ARG A 19 -4.61 4.23 -3.95
N GLU A 20 -5.36 5.05 -4.68
CA GLU A 20 -6.71 5.48 -4.27
C GLU A 20 -7.68 4.32 -4.17
N TYR A 21 -7.68 3.41 -5.16
CA TYR A 21 -8.52 2.22 -5.14
C TYR A 21 -8.29 1.37 -3.89
N PHE A 22 -7.03 1.04 -3.59
CA PHE A 22 -6.71 0.22 -2.42
C PHE A 22 -6.89 0.96 -1.09
N ARG A 23 -6.74 2.30 -1.06
CA ARG A 23 -7.12 3.12 0.10
C ARG A 23 -8.62 3.05 0.39
N GLY A 24 -9.46 3.16 -0.65
CA GLY A 24 -10.92 3.03 -0.49
C GLY A 24 -11.29 1.65 0.06
N ARG A 25 -10.66 0.58 -0.45
CA ARG A 25 -10.87 -0.78 0.06
C ARG A 25 -10.39 -0.96 1.50
N LEU A 26 -9.27 -0.34 1.87
CA LEU A 26 -8.73 -0.42 3.23
C LEU A 26 -9.65 0.32 4.22
N ALA A 27 -10.18 1.48 3.82
CA ALA A 27 -11.15 2.22 4.62
C ALA A 27 -12.46 1.46 4.83
N GLY A 28 -12.89 0.66 3.85
CA GLY A 28 -14.07 -0.20 3.94
C GLY A 28 -13.84 -1.56 4.61
N ALA A 29 -12.61 -1.89 5.02
CA ALA A 29 -12.29 -3.20 5.59
C ALA A 29 -12.68 -3.27 7.08
N ALA A 30 -13.69 -4.10 7.37
CA ALA A 30 -14.30 -4.22 8.70
C ALA A 30 -13.41 -4.96 9.70
N THR A 31 -12.65 -5.97 9.25
CA THR A 31 -11.82 -6.79 10.13
C THR A 31 -10.32 -6.62 9.86
N PRO A 32 -9.46 -6.91 10.84
CA PRO A 32 -8.01 -6.98 10.61
C PRO A 32 -7.63 -7.92 9.46
N ARG A 33 -8.33 -9.04 9.32
CA ARG A 33 -8.11 -10.00 8.21
C ARG A 33 -8.43 -9.40 6.85
N ASP A 34 -9.51 -8.62 6.74
CA ASP A 34 -9.87 -7.94 5.49
C ASP A 34 -8.85 -6.86 5.12
N ARG A 35 -8.34 -6.13 6.12
CA ARG A 35 -7.28 -5.13 5.92
C ARG A 35 -6.00 -5.77 5.39
N ILE A 36 -5.62 -6.93 5.94
CA ILE A 36 -4.48 -7.72 5.46
C ILE A 36 -4.71 -8.18 4.02
N ALA A 37 -5.90 -8.71 3.70
CA ALA A 37 -6.22 -9.15 2.34
C ALA A 37 -6.14 -8.00 1.31
N VAL A 38 -6.62 -6.80 1.68
CA VAL A 38 -6.52 -5.60 0.85
C VAL A 38 -5.06 -5.16 0.68
N ALA A 39 -4.26 -5.19 1.74
CA ALA A 39 -2.84 -4.88 1.68
C ALA A 39 -2.11 -5.85 0.73
N VAL A 40 -2.30 -7.16 0.89
CA VAL A 40 -1.71 -8.19 0.01
C VAL A 40 -2.10 -7.96 -1.46
N GLY A 41 -3.37 -7.65 -1.75
CA GLY A 41 -3.83 -7.35 -3.10
C GLY A 41 -3.19 -6.11 -3.72
N TYR A 42 -2.94 -5.05 -2.93
CA TYR A 42 -2.23 -3.86 -3.41
C TYR A 42 -0.82 -4.20 -3.87
N LEU A 43 -0.17 -5.09 -3.13
CA LEU A 43 1.22 -5.45 -3.34
C LEU A 43 1.38 -6.35 -4.55
N GLN A 44 0.54 -7.38 -4.67
CA GLN A 44 0.47 -8.17 -5.89
C GLN A 44 0.26 -7.29 -7.13
N ALA A 45 -0.63 -6.29 -7.04
CA ALA A 45 -0.87 -5.38 -8.15
C ALA A 45 0.36 -4.51 -8.47
N VAL A 46 1.08 -4.02 -7.45
CA VAL A 46 2.32 -3.25 -7.62
C VAL A 46 3.41 -4.11 -8.23
N LEU A 47 3.65 -5.30 -7.68
CA LEU A 47 4.66 -6.26 -8.12
C LEU A 47 4.44 -6.71 -9.56
N ALA A 48 3.19 -7.04 -9.93
CA ALA A 48 2.83 -7.43 -11.30
C ALA A 48 2.99 -6.29 -12.33
N ALA A 49 3.21 -5.05 -11.88
CA ALA A 49 3.40 -3.89 -12.76
C ALA A 49 4.85 -3.41 -12.83
N THR A 50 5.80 -4.11 -12.20
CA THR A 50 7.21 -3.73 -12.12
C THR A 50 8.12 -4.86 -12.59
N GLU A 51 9.14 -4.53 -13.37
CA GLU A 51 10.30 -5.41 -13.63
C GLU A 51 10.99 -5.79 -12.29
N GLU A 52 11.57 -7.00 -12.24
CA GLU A 52 11.98 -7.75 -11.04
C GLU A 52 12.69 -6.92 -9.94
N ASP A 53 13.56 -5.97 -10.28
CA ASP A 53 14.33 -5.19 -9.30
C ASP A 53 13.49 -4.28 -8.38
N ARG A 54 12.26 -3.93 -8.77
CA ARG A 54 11.35 -3.14 -7.90
C ARG A 54 10.51 -4.00 -6.96
N ALA A 55 10.57 -5.33 -7.11
CA ALA A 55 9.80 -6.24 -6.29
C ALA A 55 10.31 -6.28 -4.84
N ASP A 56 11.62 -6.27 -4.64
CA ASP A 56 12.26 -6.35 -3.32
C ASP A 56 12.03 -5.12 -2.44
N ALA A 57 12.11 -3.92 -3.03
CA ALA A 57 11.83 -2.68 -2.31
C ALA A 57 10.37 -2.62 -1.85
N VAL A 58 9.46 -3.17 -2.66
CA VAL A 58 8.03 -3.28 -2.32
C VAL A 58 7.85 -4.32 -1.24
N ALA A 59 8.41 -5.53 -1.38
CA ALA A 59 8.34 -6.59 -0.37
C ALA A 59 8.87 -6.13 1.01
N THR A 60 9.93 -5.32 1.03
CA THR A 60 10.48 -4.77 2.27
C THR A 60 9.52 -3.76 2.92
N GLY A 61 8.92 -2.85 2.14
CA GLY A 61 7.91 -1.91 2.66
C GLY A 61 6.65 -2.60 3.20
N VAL A 62 6.33 -3.77 2.65
CA VAL A 62 5.21 -4.62 3.10
C VAL A 62 5.49 -5.26 4.44
N ALA A 63 6.67 -5.86 4.56
CA ALA A 63 7.08 -6.50 5.80
C ALA A 63 7.02 -5.48 6.95
N GLN A 64 7.52 -4.27 6.71
CA GLN A 64 7.47 -3.17 7.70
C GLN A 64 6.04 -2.74 8.03
N TYR A 65 5.15 -2.60 7.03
CA TYR A 65 3.76 -2.20 7.27
C TYR A 65 2.97 -3.27 8.03
N LEU A 66 3.15 -4.55 7.70
CA LEU A 66 2.52 -5.66 8.42
C LEU A 66 3.06 -5.78 9.85
N GLN A 67 4.35 -5.51 10.08
CA GLN A 67 4.93 -5.44 11.41
C GLN A 67 4.28 -4.34 12.26
N GLN A 68 4.19 -3.12 11.72
CA GLN A 68 3.53 -2.01 12.42
C GLN A 68 2.05 -2.31 12.73
N LEU A 69 1.36 -2.98 11.82
CA LEU A 69 -0.04 -3.37 12.02
C LEU A 69 -0.17 -4.42 13.13
N ALA A 70 0.71 -5.42 13.15
CA ALA A 70 0.76 -6.42 14.22
C ALA A 70 1.02 -5.77 15.59
N GLU A 71 1.97 -4.86 15.68
CA GLU A 71 2.30 -4.10 16.90
C GLU A 71 1.12 -3.22 17.36
N SER A 72 0.39 -2.60 16.42
CA SER A 72 -0.81 -1.82 16.73
C SER A 72 -1.96 -2.68 17.26
N THR A 73 -2.09 -3.93 16.81
CA THR A 73 -3.12 -4.85 17.31
C THR A 73 -2.79 -5.46 18.68
N GLN A 74 -1.50 -5.60 19.02
CA GLN A 74 -1.08 -6.07 20.36
C GLN A 74 -1.28 -5.00 21.44
N THR A 75 -1.22 -3.73 21.07
CA THR A 75 -1.45 -2.61 22.01
C THR A 75 -2.92 -2.38 22.33
N GLU A 76 -3.85 -2.75 21.44
CA GLU A 76 -5.30 -2.71 21.70
C GLU A 76 -5.82 -3.91 22.53
N GLY A 77 -5.15 -5.06 22.48
CA GLY A 77 -5.55 -6.27 23.22
C GLY A 77 -5.07 -6.35 24.68
N SER A 78 -4.32 -5.36 25.16
CA SER A 78 -3.67 -5.38 26.49
C SER A 78 -4.30 -4.42 27.50
N LYS A 79 -5.58 -4.05 27.32
CA LYS A 79 -6.31 -3.12 28.19
C LYS A 79 -7.59 -3.74 28.75
#